data_AF-A0A956MLA7-F1
#
_entry.id   AF-A0A956MLA7-F1
#
_cell.length_a   1.000
_cell.length_b   1.000
_cell.length_c   1.000
_cell.angle_alpha   90.00
_cell.angle_beta   90.00
_cell.angle_gamma   90.00
#
_symmetry.space_group_name_H-M   'P 1'
#
loop_
_entity.id
_entity.type
_entity.pdbx_description
1 polymer ?
#
loop_
_entity_poly.entity_id
_entity_poly.type
_entity_poly.pdbx_seq_one_letter_code
_entity_poly.pdbx_strand_id
1 'polypeptide(L)'
;MRRYGGELAAPPVGHPRPDPFGPGGLLALACDLHNHLLPDVDDGSRSLDETLRHLQMFCAQGVAAVCFTPHLLAATRSPEQLAADVALHRERFTCVQGAV
;
A
#
# COMPACT_ATOMS: atom_id res chain seq x y z
N MET A 1 -22.13 -16.33 -2.46
CA MET A 1 -22.48 -14.90 -2.38
C MET A 1 -22.63 -14.51 -0.92
N ARG A 2 -21.59 -13.93 -0.28
CA ARG A 2 -21.74 -13.30 1.04
C ARG A 2 -21.61 -11.79 0.86
N ARG A 3 -22.60 -11.06 1.35
CA ARG A 3 -22.68 -9.60 1.34
C ARG A 3 -21.69 -9.04 2.35
N TYR A 4 -20.76 -8.19 1.92
CA TYR A 4 -20.07 -7.25 2.81
C TYR A 4 -20.90 -5.97 2.88
N GLY A 5 -22.03 -6.06 3.60
CA GLY A 5 -22.82 -4.92 4.04
C GLY A 5 -22.72 -4.86 5.55
N GLY A 6 -21.67 -4.23 6.04
CA GLY A 6 -21.46 -3.97 7.47
C GLY A 6 -20.65 -2.70 7.56
N GLU A 7 -21.24 -1.67 8.14
CA GLU A 7 -20.56 -0.45 8.56
C GLU A 7 -19.45 -0.88 9.54
N LEU A 8 -18.21 -0.91 9.06
CA LEU A 8 -17.08 -1.27 9.89
C LEU A 8 -16.81 -0.07 10.80
N ALA A 9 -17.13 -0.25 12.09
CA ALA A 9 -16.66 0.64 13.13
C ALA A 9 -15.16 0.87 12.95
N ALA A 10 -14.74 2.14 12.97
CA ALA A 10 -13.33 2.51 12.87
C ALA A 10 -12.50 1.69 13.89
N PRO A 11 -11.32 1.18 13.51
CA PRO A 11 -10.46 0.44 14.44
C PRO A 11 -10.21 1.32 15.69
N PRO A 12 -10.09 0.71 16.89
CA PRO A 12 -9.88 1.46 18.12
C PRO A 12 -8.67 2.38 17.95
N VAL A 13 -8.91 3.67 18.18
CA VAL A 13 -7.92 4.73 18.06
C VAL A 13 -6.76 4.38 18.99
N GLY A 14 -5.67 3.88 18.41
CA GLY A 14 -4.42 3.67 19.11
C GLY A 14 -3.97 5.00 19.73
N HIS A 15 -3.52 4.91 20.98
CA HIS A 15 -2.86 5.90 21.84
C HIS A 15 -2.62 7.31 21.22
N PRO A 16 -2.92 8.42 21.92
CA PRO A 16 -2.59 9.77 21.43
C PRO A 16 -1.13 9.83 20.97
N ARG A 17 -0.95 10.20 19.69
CA ARG A 17 0.35 10.27 19.04
C ARG A 17 1.23 11.29 19.77
N PRO A 18 2.51 10.98 20.08
CA PRO A 18 3.46 12.04 20.38
C PRO A 18 3.58 12.97 19.17
N ASP A 19 3.67 14.27 19.43
CA ASP A 19 3.79 15.30 18.41
C ASP A 19 5.08 15.10 17.60
N PRO A 20 5.00 14.74 16.29
CA PRO A 20 6.20 14.57 15.46
C PRO A 20 6.93 15.89 15.23
N PHE A 21 6.33 17.04 15.57
CA PHE A 21 6.92 18.38 15.45
C PHE A 21 7.20 19.02 16.81
N GLY A 22 7.02 18.29 17.92
CA GLY A 22 7.42 18.73 19.24
C GLY A 22 8.94 18.90 19.33
N PRO A 23 9.45 19.69 20.30
CA PRO A 23 10.90 19.87 20.46
C PRO A 23 11.56 18.50 20.72
N GLY A 24 12.22 17.93 19.68
CA GLY A 24 12.81 16.60 19.66
C GLY A 24 12.51 15.70 18.43
N GLY A 25 11.57 16.09 17.54
CA GLY A 25 10.96 15.19 16.55
C GLY A 25 11.52 15.17 15.11
N LEU A 26 12.82 15.34 14.87
CA LEU A 26 13.30 15.51 13.48
C LEU A 26 13.51 14.21 12.65
N LEU A 27 13.30 13.01 13.19
CA LEU A 27 13.86 11.78 12.57
C LEU A 27 13.00 10.51 12.53
N ALA A 28 11.73 10.51 12.94
CA ALA A 28 10.94 9.27 12.99
C ALA A 28 9.65 9.35 12.17
N LEU A 29 9.77 9.54 10.85
CA LEU A 29 8.70 9.18 9.93
C LEU A 29 8.69 7.66 9.80
N ALA A 30 7.63 6.99 10.26
CA ALA A 30 7.52 5.54 10.10
C ALA A 30 7.28 5.23 8.63
N CYS A 31 8.14 4.40 8.02
CA CYS A 31 8.02 3.99 6.63
C CYS A 31 7.77 2.49 6.55
N ASP A 32 6.79 2.07 5.74
CA ASP A 32 6.64 0.69 5.34
C ASP A 32 7.49 0.42 4.08
N LEU A 33 8.36 -0.57 4.16
CA LEU A 33 9.32 -0.86 3.08
C LEU A 33 9.04 -2.18 2.36
N HIS A 34 7.97 -2.89 2.75
CA HIS A 34 7.63 -4.17 2.15
C HIS A 34 6.14 -4.50 2.27
N ASN A 35 5.43 -4.42 1.15
CA ASN A 35 4.03 -4.82 1.06
C ASN A 35 3.66 -5.18 -0.38
N HIS A 36 2.53 -5.88 -0.49
CA HIS A 36 1.92 -6.32 -1.74
C HIS A 36 0.64 -5.52 -2.03
N LEU A 37 0.62 -4.23 -1.70
CA LEU A 37 -0.58 -3.40 -1.88
C LEU A 37 -0.75 -2.87 -3.31
N LEU A 38 0.15 -3.19 -4.25
CA LEU A 38 0.01 -2.72 -5.63
C LEU A 38 -1.19 -3.46 -6.27
N PRO A 39 -2.22 -2.74 -6.75
CA PRO A 39 -3.49 -3.36 -7.06
C PRO A 39 -3.40 -4.26 -8.30
N ASP A 40 -3.91 -5.49 -8.19
CA ASP A 40 -4.12 -6.41 -9.31
C ASP A 40 -2.81 -6.75 -10.06
N VAL A 41 -1.72 -6.97 -9.30
CA VAL A 41 -0.40 -7.32 -9.83
C VAL A 41 0.08 -8.69 -9.36
N ASP A 42 -0.16 -9.04 -8.10
CA ASP A 42 0.21 -10.32 -7.51
C ASP A 42 -0.86 -10.81 -6.51
N ASP A 43 -0.46 -11.62 -5.53
CA ASP A 43 -1.33 -12.23 -4.53
C ASP A 43 -1.77 -11.30 -3.38
N GLY A 44 -1.32 -10.04 -3.39
CA GLY A 44 -1.72 -9.03 -2.43
C GLY A 44 -3.07 -8.36 -2.74
N SER A 45 -3.06 -7.04 -2.96
CA SER A 45 -4.27 -6.23 -3.15
C SER A 45 -4.97 -6.55 -4.48
N ARG A 46 -6.29 -6.78 -4.44
CA ARG A 46 -7.07 -7.19 -5.62
C ARG A 46 -7.67 -6.02 -6.38
N SER A 47 -7.67 -4.82 -5.81
CA SER A 47 -8.23 -3.63 -6.46
C SER A 47 -7.67 -2.34 -5.90
N LEU A 48 -7.83 -1.25 -6.64
CA LEU A 48 -7.45 0.09 -6.19
C LEU A 48 -8.18 0.47 -4.88
N ASP A 49 -9.47 0.15 -4.75
CA ASP A 49 -10.23 0.39 -3.52
C ASP A 49 -9.70 -0.37 -2.31
N GLU A 50 -9.20 -1.59 -2.50
CA GLU A 50 -8.55 -2.36 -1.45
C GLU A 50 -7.19 -1.77 -1.07
N THR A 51 -6.40 -1.34 -2.06
CA THR A 51 -5.13 -0.63 -1.84
C THR A 51 -5.35 0.64 -1.03
N LEU A 52 -6.27 1.51 -1.44
CA LEU A 52 -6.53 2.79 -0.79
C LEU A 52 -7.02 2.62 0.66
N ARG A 53 -7.87 1.63 0.92
CA ARG A 53 -8.30 1.30 2.30
C ARG A 53 -7.13 0.90 3.19
N HIS A 54 -6.21 0.08 2.70
CA HIS A 54 -5.01 -0.28 3.47
C HIS A 54 -4.07 0.91 3.68
N LEU A 55 -3.87 1.76 2.67
CA LEU A 55 -3.07 2.98 2.81
C LEU A 55 -3.67 3.94 3.85
N GLN A 56 -5.00 4.06 3.92
CA GLN A 56 -5.69 4.83 4.97
C GLN A 56 -5.44 4.25 6.36
N MET A 57 -5.44 2.91 6.50
CA MET A 57 -5.10 2.24 7.75
C MET A 57 -3.64 2.48 8.16
N PHE A 58 -2.71 2.41 7.21
CA PHE A 58 -1.28 2.72 7.43
C PHE A 58 -1.11 4.17 7.92
N CYS A 59 -1.75 5.12 7.25
CA CYS A 59 -1.75 6.52 7.67
C CYS A 59 -2.33 6.70 9.08
N ALA A 60 -3.45 6.04 9.40
CA ALA A 60 -4.04 6.06 10.75
C ALA A 60 -3.11 5.46 11.82
N GLN A 61 -2.21 4.56 11.45
CA GLN A 61 -1.19 3.97 12.32
C GLN A 61 0.12 4.79 12.40
N GLY A 62 0.20 5.91 11.67
CA GLY A 62 1.37 6.79 11.68
C GLY A 62 2.44 6.45 10.64
N VAL A 63 2.15 5.54 9.70
CA VAL A 63 3.02 5.29 8.55
C VAL A 63 2.92 6.48 7.60
N ALA A 64 4.05 7.13 7.36
CA ALA A 64 4.18 8.34 6.56
C ALA A 64 4.57 8.07 5.10
N ALA A 65 5.22 6.94 4.82
CA ALA A 65 5.60 6.55 3.47
C ALA A 65 5.55 5.03 3.30
N VAL A 66 5.28 4.60 2.07
CA VAL A 66 5.10 3.19 1.71
C VAL A 66 5.86 2.91 0.42
N CYS A 67 6.70 1.89 0.42
CA CYS A 67 7.30 1.33 -0.79
C CYS A 67 6.53 0.08 -1.20
N PHE A 68 5.96 0.07 -2.40
CA PHE A 68 5.36 -1.15 -2.97
C PHE A 68 6.45 -2.11 -3.42
N THR A 69 6.38 -3.37 -2.99
CA THR A 69 7.35 -4.42 -3.33
C THR A 69 6.65 -5.67 -3.87
N PRO A 70 5.89 -5.54 -4.97
CA PRO A 70 5.19 -6.67 -5.58
C PRO A 70 6.17 -7.73 -6.10
N HIS A 71 5.67 -8.95 -6.29
CA HIS A 71 6.46 -10.03 -6.86
C HIS A 71 6.79 -9.80 -8.34
N LEU A 72 8.07 -10.02 -8.70
CA LEU A 72 8.54 -10.09 -10.08
C LEU A 72 9.26 -11.42 -10.31
N LEU A 73 8.58 -12.38 -10.94
CA LEU A 73 9.06 -13.76 -11.15
C LEU A 73 10.08 -13.88 -12.29
N ALA A 74 11.13 -13.04 -12.29
CA ALA A 74 12.06 -12.89 -13.41
C ALA A 74 12.74 -14.21 -13.85
N ALA A 75 12.98 -15.14 -12.92
CA ALA A 75 13.62 -16.42 -13.23
C ALA A 75 12.76 -17.35 -14.09
N THR A 76 11.44 -17.15 -14.15
CA THR A 76 10.50 -18.04 -14.86
C THR A 76 9.82 -17.36 -16.05
N ARG A 77 10.23 -16.14 -16.40
CA ARG A 77 9.63 -15.32 -17.46
C ARG A 77 10.53 -15.23 -18.68
N SER A 78 9.95 -15.21 -19.88
CA SER A 78 10.67 -14.73 -21.07
C SER A 78 10.94 -13.22 -20.96
N PRO A 79 11.88 -12.66 -21.74
CA PRO A 79 12.12 -11.22 -21.77
C PRO A 79 10.86 -10.40 -22.06
N GLU A 80 10.01 -10.86 -22.97
CA GLU A 80 8.77 -10.18 -23.35
C GLU A 80 7.74 -10.20 -22.21
N GLN A 81 7.61 -11.35 -21.53
CA GLN A 81 6.70 -11.47 -20.38
C GLN A 81 7.20 -10.62 -19.21
N LEU A 82 8.52 -10.58 -18.96
CA LEU A 82 9.11 -9.73 -17.93
C LEU A 82 8.88 -8.25 -18.23
N ALA A 83 9.03 -7.83 -19.49
CA ALA A 83 8.76 -6.46 -19.91
C ALA A 83 7.28 -6.09 -19.71
N ALA A 84 6.36 -7.01 -20.04
CA ALA A 84 4.92 -6.84 -19.81
C ALA A 84 4.59 -6.73 -18.30
N ASP A 85 5.17 -7.60 -17.47
CA ASP A 85 5.01 -7.55 -16.01
C ASP A 85 5.48 -6.18 -15.47
N VAL A 86 6.68 -5.71 -15.86
CA VAL A 86 7.20 -4.39 -15.44
C VAL A 86 6.31 -3.24 -15.91
N ALA A 87 5.77 -3.31 -17.12
CA ALA A 87 4.84 -2.30 -17.63
C ALA A 87 3.55 -2.24 -16.80
N LEU A 88 2.96 -3.40 -16.47
CA LEU A 88 1.79 -3.49 -15.59
C LEU A 88 2.09 -2.89 -14.21
N HIS A 89 3.25 -3.22 -13.62
CA HIS A 89 3.65 -2.66 -12.32
C HIS A 89 3.69 -1.13 -12.35
N ARG A 90 4.28 -0.54 -13.41
CA ARG A 90 4.36 0.92 -13.58
C ARG A 90 3.00 1.56 -13.78
N GLU A 91 2.13 0.93 -14.59
CA GLU A 91 0.76 1.40 -14.80
C GLU A 91 0.00 1.43 -13.48
N ARG A 92 -0.01 0.32 -12.73
CA ARG A 92 -0.72 0.22 -11.45
C ARG A 92 -0.17 1.17 -10.40
N PHE A 93 1.15 1.39 -10.39
CA PHE A 93 1.75 2.39 -9.51
C PHE A 93 1.27 3.80 -9.86
N THR A 94 1.18 4.12 -11.16
CA THR A 94 0.66 5.41 -11.64
C THR A 94 -0.81 5.60 -11.27
N CYS A 95 -1.64 4.55 -11.35
CA CYS A 95 -3.03 4.58 -10.90
C CYS A 95 -3.14 4.92 -9.41
N VAL A 96 -2.31 4.31 -8.56
CA VAL A 96 -2.30 4.62 -7.12
C VAL A 96 -1.84 6.05 -6.86
N GLN A 97 -0.76 6.50 -7.50
CA GLN A 97 -0.25 7.87 -7.36
C GLN A 97 -1.27 8.94 -7.79
N GLY A 98 -2.10 8.66 -8.79
CA GLY A 98 -3.17 9.57 -9.22
C GLY A 98 -4.41 9.57 -8.33
N ALA A 99 -4.48 8.68 -7.34
CA ALA A 99 -5.63 8.51 -6.45
C ALA A 99 -5.34 8.94 -4.99
N VAL A 100 -4.13 9.38 -4.68
CA VAL A 100 -3.68 9.86 -3.36
C VAL A 100 -3.37 11.35 -3.34
#